data_AF-A0A7S3I7R5-F1
#
_entry.id   AF-A0A7S3I7R5-F1
#
_cell.length_a   1.000
_cell.length_b   1.000
_cell.length_c   1.000
_cell.angle_alpha   90.00
_cell.angle_beta   90.00
_cell.angle_gamma   90.00
#
_symmetry.space_group_name_H-M   'P 1'
#
loop_
_entity.id
_entity.type
_entity.pdbx_description
1 polymer ?
#
loop_
_entity_poly.entity_id
_entity_poly.type
_entity_poly.pdbx_seq_one_letter_code
_entity_poly.pdbx_strand_id
1 'polypeptide(L)'
;NTFFSETGSGKHVPRTVFVDLEPTVIDEVRTGTYRQLYHPEQLISGKEDAANNYARGHYTVGKEIVDLVLDRIRKLADNCTGLQGFFAFNAIGGGTGSGLRSLLLERL
;
A
#
# COMPACT_ATOMS: atom_id res chain seq x y z
N ASN A 1 8.32 16.55 8.74
CA ASN A 1 9.13 15.60 7.93
C ASN A 1 8.98 14.11 8.26
N THR A 2 8.46 13.69 9.42
CA THR A 2 8.29 12.24 9.71
C THR A 2 7.26 11.57 8.79
N PHE A 3 6.02 12.07 8.76
CA PHE A 3 4.93 11.46 7.97
C PHE A 3 4.83 11.98 6.53
N PHE A 4 5.51 13.07 6.20
CA PHE A 4 5.44 13.73 4.90
C PHE A 4 6.84 13.95 4.34
N SER A 5 6.97 13.77 3.03
CA SER A 5 8.10 14.25 2.23
C SER A 5 7.72 15.57 1.56
N GLU A 6 8.64 16.52 1.51
CA GLU A 6 8.47 17.77 0.80
C GLU A 6 9.12 17.68 -0.58
N THR A 7 8.40 18.15 -1.60
CA THR A 7 8.91 18.25 -2.97
C THR A 7 9.56 19.62 -3.18
N GLY A 8 10.41 19.77 -4.22
CA GLY A 8 11.05 21.05 -4.53
C GLY A 8 10.08 22.21 -4.82
N SER A 9 8.80 21.93 -5.09
CA SER A 9 7.74 22.94 -5.27
C SER A 9 6.98 23.28 -3.97
N GLY A 10 7.43 22.81 -2.81
CA GLY A 10 6.81 23.05 -1.49
C GLY A 10 5.60 22.16 -1.20
N LYS A 11 5.23 21.25 -2.11
CA LYS A 11 4.13 20.31 -1.89
C LYS A 11 4.56 19.22 -0.91
N HIS A 12 3.73 18.98 0.10
CA HIS A 12 3.90 17.92 1.09
C HIS A 12 3.13 16.67 0.65
N VAL A 13 3.84 15.55 0.51
CA VAL A 13 3.29 14.26 0.07
C VAL A 13 3.39 13.26 1.22
N PRO A 14 2.31 12.55 1.59
CA PRO A 14 2.35 11.54 2.64
C PRO A 14 3.30 10.38 2.31
N ARG A 15 4.01 9.88 3.33
CA ARG A 15 4.81 8.64 3.25
C ARG A 15 3.91 7.44 3.53
N THR A 16 3.05 7.12 2.57
CA THR A 16 2.06 6.04 2.67
C THR A 16 2.08 5.17 1.41
N VAL A 17 1.60 3.94 1.54
CA VAL A 17 1.28 3.06 0.42
C VAL A 17 -0.11 2.49 0.68
N PHE A 18 -1.04 2.71 -0.23
CA PHE A 18 -2.35 2.06 -0.24
C PHE A 18 -2.29 0.86 -1.17
N VAL A 19 -2.80 -0.27 -0.70
CA VAL A 19 -2.80 -1.51 -1.46
C VAL A 19 -4.14 -2.18 -1.30
N ASP A 20 -4.75 -2.54 -2.42
CA ASP A 20 -5.86 -3.48 -2.45
C ASP A 20 -5.73 -4.43 -3.65
N LEU A 21 -6.33 -5.61 -3.56
CA LEU A 21 -6.32 -6.62 -4.63
C LEU A 21 -7.37 -6.32 -5.71
N GLU A 22 -8.31 -5.41 -5.44
CA GLU A 22 -9.27 -4.91 -6.41
C GLU A 22 -9.26 -3.37 -6.46
N PRO A 23 -9.71 -2.74 -7.56
CA PRO A 23 -9.47 -1.31 -7.78
C PRO A 23 -10.46 -0.40 -7.07
N THR A 24 -11.65 -0.88 -6.71
CA THR A 24 -12.81 -0.05 -6.35
C THR A 24 -12.50 1.01 -5.29
N VAL A 25 -11.99 0.60 -4.13
CA VAL A 25 -11.72 1.54 -3.01
C VAL A 25 -10.50 2.43 -3.26
N ILE A 26 -9.53 1.96 -4.04
CA ILE A 26 -8.34 2.75 -4.40
C ILE A 26 -8.70 3.83 -5.43
N ASP A 27 -9.60 3.51 -6.37
CA ASP A 27 -10.07 4.47 -7.36
C ASP A 27 -10.85 5.62 -6.73
N GLU A 28 -11.61 5.37 -5.66
CA GLU A 28 -12.24 6.45 -4.89
C GLU A 28 -11.21 7.44 -4.31
N VAL A 29 -10.05 6.96 -3.86
CA VAL A 29 -8.94 7.82 -3.40
C VAL A 29 -8.35 8.60 -4.57
N ARG A 30 -8.22 7.98 -5.75
CA ARG A 30 -7.71 8.61 -6.98
C ARG A 30 -8.65 9.70 -7.51
N THR A 31 -9.95 9.63 -7.25
CA THR A 31 -10.93 10.63 -7.75
C THR A 31 -11.45 11.57 -6.67
N GLY A 32 -11.28 11.23 -5.39
CA GLY A 32 -11.82 11.95 -4.25
C GLY A 32 -11.16 13.30 -3.96
N THR A 33 -11.57 13.93 -2.86
CA THR A 33 -11.13 15.27 -2.44
C THR A 33 -9.61 15.39 -2.33
N TYR A 34 -8.94 14.33 -1.86
CA TYR A 34 -7.50 14.29 -1.65
C TYR A 34 -6.72 13.64 -2.80
N ARG A 35 -7.30 13.55 -4.00
CA ARG A 35 -6.65 12.91 -5.17
C ARG A 35 -5.27 13.46 -5.52
N GLN A 36 -5.01 14.73 -5.23
CA GLN A 36 -3.73 15.36 -5.48
C GLN A 36 -2.75 15.23 -4.31
N LEU A 37 -3.17 14.72 -3.15
CA LEU A 37 -2.34 14.63 -1.97
C LEU A 37 -1.32 13.48 -2.07
N TYR A 38 -1.77 12.33 -2.55
CA TYR A 38 -0.98 11.10 -2.63
C TYR A 38 -0.20 11.01 -3.95
N HIS A 39 0.94 10.32 -3.92
CA HIS A 39 1.65 10.01 -5.16
C HIS A 39 0.93 8.85 -5.88
N PRO A 40 0.63 8.93 -7.20
CA PRO A 40 -0.12 7.88 -7.89
C PRO A 40 0.51 6.49 -7.78
N GLU A 41 1.85 6.41 -7.77
CA GLU A 41 2.56 5.13 -7.61
C GLU A 41 2.47 4.51 -6.20
N GLN A 42 1.98 5.26 -5.20
CA GLN A 42 1.68 4.75 -3.86
C GLN A 42 0.28 4.13 -3.77
N LEU A 43 -0.54 4.24 -4.83
CA LEU A 43 -1.91 3.73 -4.89
C LEU A 43 -1.92 2.48 -5.77
N ILE A 44 -1.76 1.32 -5.14
CA ILE A 44 -1.58 0.03 -5.81
C ILE A 44 -2.88 -0.75 -5.76
N SER A 45 -3.35 -1.21 -6.92
CA SER A 45 -4.57 -1.99 -7.08
C SER A 45 -4.31 -3.24 -7.93
N GLY A 46 -4.78 -4.39 -7.47
CA GLY A 46 -4.86 -5.60 -8.30
C GLY A 46 -6.04 -5.60 -9.26
N LYS A 47 -6.32 -6.75 -9.86
CA LYS A 47 -7.44 -6.96 -10.79
C LYS A 47 -8.50 -7.90 -10.24
N GLU A 48 -8.18 -8.67 -9.21
CA GLU A 48 -9.00 -9.75 -8.69
C GLU A 48 -8.93 -9.73 -7.16
N ASP A 49 -10.07 -9.78 -6.49
CA ASP A 49 -10.12 -9.71 -5.03
C ASP A 49 -9.67 -11.02 -4.35
N ALA A 50 -9.53 -10.98 -3.03
CA ALA A 50 -9.33 -12.20 -2.24
C ALA A 50 -10.66 -12.88 -1.83
N ALA A 51 -11.83 -12.34 -2.19
CA ALA A 51 -13.15 -12.88 -1.87
C ALA A 51 -13.32 -13.36 -0.40
N ASN A 52 -12.91 -12.55 0.58
CA ASN A 52 -12.89 -12.91 2.01
C ASN A 52 -12.13 -14.21 2.36
N ASN A 53 -11.20 -14.63 1.50
CA ASN A 53 -10.43 -15.85 1.67
C ASN A 53 -8.96 -15.53 1.96
N TYR A 54 -8.50 -15.90 3.15
CA TYR A 54 -7.10 -15.74 3.57
C TYR A 54 -6.13 -16.40 2.58
N ALA A 55 -6.43 -17.62 2.14
CA ALA A 55 -5.52 -18.37 1.27
C ALA A 55 -5.34 -17.70 -0.09
N ARG A 56 -6.38 -17.04 -0.60
CA ARG A 56 -6.27 -16.23 -1.82
C ARG A 56 -5.37 -15.02 -1.62
N GLY A 57 -5.58 -14.29 -0.52
CA GLY A 57 -4.76 -13.13 -0.17
C GLY A 57 -3.29 -13.49 0.11
N HIS A 58 -3.01 -14.66 0.68
CA HIS A 58 -1.65 -15.03 1.11
C HIS A 58 -0.91 -15.90 0.08
N TYR A 59 -1.55 -16.92 -0.48
CA TYR A 59 -0.86 -17.96 -1.26
C TYR A 59 -0.98 -17.80 -2.78
N THR A 60 -2.03 -17.14 -3.28
CA THR A 60 -2.29 -17.01 -4.72
C THR A 60 -2.26 -15.55 -5.17
N VAL A 61 -3.40 -14.85 -5.16
CA VAL A 61 -3.58 -13.50 -5.71
C VAL A 61 -2.60 -12.50 -5.09
N GLY A 62 -2.39 -12.56 -3.78
CA GLY A 62 -1.46 -11.64 -3.12
C GLY A 62 0.01 -11.81 -3.54
N LYS A 63 0.42 -13.01 -3.98
CA LYS A 63 1.78 -13.23 -4.47
C LYS A 63 2.04 -12.51 -5.80
N GLU A 64 1.01 -12.24 -6.59
CA GLU A 64 1.16 -11.54 -7.86
C GLU A 64 1.51 -10.06 -7.67
N ILE A 65 1.15 -9.47 -6.52
CA ILE A 65 1.32 -8.03 -6.26
C ILE A 65 2.37 -7.72 -5.18
N VAL A 66 2.75 -8.70 -4.34
CA VAL A 66 3.63 -8.47 -3.18
C VAL A 66 4.96 -7.81 -3.57
N ASP A 67 5.59 -8.26 -4.66
CA ASP A 67 6.89 -7.73 -5.09
C ASP A 67 6.78 -6.26 -5.55
N LEU A 68 5.67 -5.90 -6.22
CA LEU A 68 5.39 -4.51 -6.58
C LEU A 68 5.22 -3.64 -5.33
N VAL A 69 4.48 -4.13 -4.33
CA VAL A 69 4.27 -3.40 -3.07
C VAL A 69 5.60 -3.20 -2.34
N LEU A 70 6.43 -4.24 -2.23
CA LEU A 70 7.74 -4.17 -1.60
C LEU A 70 8.67 -3.18 -2.31
N ASP A 71 8.67 -3.12 -3.65
CA ASP A 71 9.45 -2.12 -4.38
C ASP A 71 8.98 -0.69 -4.07
N ARG A 72 7.67 -0.47 -3.93
CA ARG A 72 7.14 0.86 -3.55
C ARG A 72 7.49 1.23 -2.12
N ILE A 73 7.43 0.28 -1.18
CA ILE A 73 7.85 0.50 0.20
C ILE A 73 9.35 0.82 0.25
N ARG A 74 10.18 0.06 -0.47
CA ARG A 74 11.63 0.28 -0.58
C ARG A 74 11.95 1.70 -1.07
N LYS A 75 11.30 2.17 -2.14
CA LYS A 75 11.49 3.54 -2.65
C LYS A 75 11.15 4.61 -1.60
N LEU A 76 10.16 4.39 -0.75
CA LEU A 76 9.85 5.33 0.34
C LEU A 76 10.85 5.23 1.49
N ALA A 77 11.32 4.03 1.80
CA ALA A 77 12.34 3.79 2.81
C ALA A 77 13.68 4.42 2.41
N ASP A 78 14.11 4.27 1.15
CA ASP A 78 15.34 4.87 0.60
C ASP A 78 15.32 6.41 0.67
N ASN A 79 14.11 7.01 0.60
CA ASN A 79 13.89 8.44 0.75
C ASN A 79 13.79 8.92 2.22
N CYS A 80 14.09 8.04 3.19
CA CYS A 80 14.15 8.36 4.61
C CYS A 80 15.60 8.30 5.09
N THR A 81 16.06 9.34 5.81
CA THR A 81 17.41 9.36 6.41
C THR A 81 17.51 8.54 7.70
N GLY A 82 16.39 8.15 8.30
CA GLY A 82 16.31 7.39 9.54
C GLY A 82 14.94 6.76 9.72
N LEU A 83 14.64 5.73 8.92
CA LEU A 83 13.38 4.99 9.02
C LEU A 83 13.32 4.24 10.37
N GLN A 84 12.29 4.51 11.16
CA GLN A 84 12.10 3.87 12.48
C GLN A 84 11.24 2.61 12.42
N GLY A 85 10.35 2.52 11.43
CA GLY A 85 9.43 1.39 11.29
C GLY A 85 8.22 1.73 10.43
N PHE A 86 7.22 0.86 10.46
CA PHE A 86 6.01 0.96 9.65
C PHE A 86 4.76 0.95 10.53
N PHE A 87 3.80 1.80 10.19
CA PHE A 87 2.41 1.61 10.62
C PHE A 87 1.68 0.86 9.54
N ALA A 88 0.93 -0.17 9.93
CA ALA A 88 0.13 -0.93 8.99
C ALA A 88 -1.30 -1.05 9.49
N PHE A 89 -2.22 -0.80 8.56
CA PHE A 89 -3.64 -0.79 8.82
C PHE A 89 -4.28 -1.83 7.92
N ASN A 90 -4.99 -2.79 8.52
CA ASN A 90 -5.64 -3.87 7.80
C ASN A 90 -6.79 -4.44 8.63
N ALA A 91 -7.81 -4.98 7.95
CA ALA A 91 -8.85 -5.76 8.60
C ALA A 91 -8.43 -7.23 8.70
N ILE A 92 -8.67 -7.86 9.84
CA ILE A 92 -8.39 -9.30 10.04
C ILE A 92 -9.49 -10.17 9.40
N GLY A 93 -10.71 -9.65 9.24
CA GLY A 93 -11.84 -10.42 8.71
C GLY A 93 -11.86 -10.59 7.18
N GLY A 94 -11.15 -9.74 6.44
CA GLY A 94 -11.13 -9.77 4.97
C GLY A 94 -9.97 -10.58 4.41
N GLY A 95 -10.08 -11.06 3.17
CA GLY A 95 -9.04 -11.88 2.52
C GLY A 95 -7.77 -11.10 2.21
N THR A 96 -7.89 -9.87 1.69
CA THR A 96 -6.74 -8.97 1.44
C THR A 96 -6.09 -8.56 2.76
N GLY A 97 -6.90 -8.02 3.67
CA GLY A 97 -6.40 -7.49 4.94
C GLY A 97 -5.77 -8.55 5.85
N SER A 98 -6.20 -9.81 5.80
CA SER A 98 -5.57 -10.89 6.56
C SER A 98 -4.43 -11.54 5.79
N GLY A 99 -4.71 -12.04 4.57
CA GLY A 99 -3.79 -12.84 3.78
C GLY A 99 -2.60 -12.04 3.23
N LEU A 100 -2.89 -11.00 2.43
CA LEU A 100 -1.85 -10.17 1.81
C LEU A 100 -1.02 -9.45 2.88
N ARG A 101 -1.66 -8.98 3.96
CA ARG A 101 -0.94 -8.36 5.07
C ARG A 101 0.05 -9.32 5.73
N SER A 102 -0.37 -10.55 6.01
CA SER A 102 0.50 -11.55 6.63
C SER A 102 1.69 -11.85 5.72
N LEU A 103 1.44 -12.01 4.43
CA LEU A 103 2.50 -12.20 3.43
C LEU A 103 3.47 -11.02 3.41
N LEU A 104 2.97 -9.78 3.46
CA LEU A 104 3.82 -8.59 3.52
C LEU A 104 4.66 -8.54 4.81
N LEU A 105 4.09 -8.91 5.96
CA LEU A 105 4.80 -8.94 7.23
C LEU A 105 5.95 -9.94 7.25
N GLU A 106 5.82 -11.06 6.56
CA GLU A 106 6.89 -12.06 6.43
C GLU A 106 8.04 -11.60 5.54
N ARG A 107 7.83 -10.55 4.74
CA ARG A 107 8.79 -10.06 3.73
C ARG A 107 9.38 -8.68 4.05
N LEU A 108 8.83 -7.96 5.02
CA LEU A 108 9.32 -6.67 5.50
C LEU A 108 10.47 -6.83 6.49
#